data_AF-A0A0F9YTW1-F1
#
_entry.id   AF-A0A0F9YTW1-F1
#
_cell.length_a   1.000
_cell.length_b   1.000
_cell.length_c   1.000
_cell.angle_alpha   90.00
_cell.angle_beta   90.00
_cell.angle_gamma   90.00
#
_symmetry.space_group_name_H-M   'P 1'
#
loop_
_entity.id
_entity.type
_entity.pdbx_description
1 polymer ?
#
loop_
_entity_poly.entity_id
_entity_poly.type
_entity_poly.pdbx_seq_one_letter_code
_entity_poly.pdbx_strand_id
1 'polypeptide(L)' 'MKDVGKFFSEVRLELSRVLWPSYDEWMGATAVVVFLTTVLSLYLGLVDKGFDFGMKYLIEWWVS' A
#
# COMPACT_ATOMS: atom_id res chain seq x y z
N MET A 1 -14.17 25.73 28.90
CA MET A 1 -13.47 25.62 27.59
C MET A 1 -12.12 26.35 27.56
N LYS A 2 -11.36 26.41 28.68
CA LYS A 2 -9.98 26.95 28.69
C LYS A 2 -8.92 25.84 28.61
N ASP A 3 -9.35 24.58 28.67
CA ASP A 3 -8.49 23.40 28.79
C ASP A 3 -8.10 22.79 27.43
N VAL A 4 -8.92 22.97 26.39
CA VAL A 4 -8.65 22.41 25.05
C VAL A 4 -7.39 23.00 24.42
N GLY A 5 -7.19 24.32 24.55
CA GLY A 5 -5.98 24.98 24.02
C GLY A 5 -4.69 24.53 24.71
N LYS A 6 -4.75 24.25 26.03
CA LYS A 6 -3.63 23.67 26.79
C LYS A 6 -3.34 22.24 26.35
N PHE A 7 -4.39 21.43 26.20
CA PHE A 7 -4.28 20.05 25.73
C PHE A 7 -3.59 19.94 24.37
N PHE A 8 -3.95 20.77 23.37
CA PHE A 8 -3.25 20.78 22.07
C PHE A 8 -1.77 21.21 22.19
N SER A 9 -1.46 22.14 23.09
CA SER A 9 -0.07 22.55 23.32
C SER A 9 0.76 21.43 23.96
N GLU A 10 0.18 20.70 24.91
CA GLU A 10 0.80 19.54 25.57
C GLU A 10 1.00 18.39 24.57
N VAL A 11 -0.02 18.06 23.77
CA VAL A 11 0.05 17.03 22.72
C VAL A 11 1.10 17.37 21.66
N ARG A 12 1.18 18.64 21.22
CA ARG A 12 2.24 19.06 20.28
C ARG A 12 3.63 18.86 20.86
N LEU A 13 3.80 19.12 22.15
CA LEU A 13 5.07 18.98 22.85
C LEU A 13 5.46 17.50 22.98
N GLU A 14 4.52 16.61 23.27
CA GLU A 14 4.74 15.16 23.25
C GLU A 14 5.02 14.61 21.85
N LEU A 15 4.28 15.05 20.84
CA LEU A 15 4.50 14.66 19.44
C LEU A 15 5.88 15.11 18.92
N SER A 16 6.44 16.20 19.46
CA SER A 16 7.80 16.63 19.12
C SER A 16 8.90 15.75 19.72
N ARG A 17 8.60 14.97 20.77
CA ARG A 17 9.52 13.98 21.36
C ARG A 17 9.50 12.65 20.60
N VAL A 18 8.52 12.44 19.73
CA VAL A 18 8.47 11.28 18.86
C VAL A 18 9.60 11.41 17.84
N LEU A 19 10.41 10.38 17.72
CA LEU A 19 11.44 10.27 16.69
C LEU A 19 10.73 10.00 15.36
N TRP A 20 10.43 11.06 14.63
CA TRP A 20 9.90 10.95 13.27
C TRP A 20 11.04 10.50 12.34
N PRO A 21 10.75 9.59 11.39
CA PRO A 21 11.76 9.19 10.43
C PRO A 21 12.24 10.41 9.62
N SER A 22 13.50 10.40 9.25
CA SER A 22 14.11 11.43 8.40
C SER A 22 13.54 11.37 6.98
N TYR A 23 13.51 12.49 6.25
CA TYR A 23 12.95 12.56 4.89
C TYR A 23 13.47 11.46 3.96
N ASP A 24 14.75 11.09 4.10
CA ASP A 24 15.37 10.03 3.30
C ASP A 24 14.82 8.64 3.62
N GLU A 25 14.53 8.35 4.90
CA GLU A 25 13.91 7.08 5.33
C GLU A 25 12.47 6.95 4.82
N TRP A 26 11.69 8.04 4.84
CA TRP A 26 10.33 8.06 4.28
C TRP A 26 10.32 7.78 2.78
N MET A 27 11.26 8.40 2.06
CA MET A 27 11.39 8.22 0.62
C MET A 27 11.85 6.79 0.29
N GLY A 28 12.82 6.28 1.04
CA GLY A 28 13.30 4.90 0.90
C GLY A 28 12.19 3.87 1.14
N ALA A 29 11.41 4.03 2.22
CA ALA A 29 10.29 3.15 2.52
C ALA A 29 9.24 3.15 1.40
N THR A 30 8.89 4.34 0.88
CA THR A 30 7.90 4.48 -0.21
C THR A 30 8.43 3.87 -1.52
N ALA A 31 9.69 4.09 -1.85
CA ALA A 31 10.30 3.55 -3.06
C ALA A 31 10.30 2.01 -3.07
N VAL A 32 10.59 1.38 -1.93
CA VAL A 32 10.54 -0.08 -1.79
C VAL A 32 9.11 -0.60 -1.97
N VAL A 33 8.12 0.07 -1.39
CA VAL A 33 6.70 -0.32 -1.55
C VAL A 33 6.25 -0.21 -3.00
N VAL A 34 6.57 0.88 -3.69
CA VAL A 34 6.24 1.06 -5.11
C VAL A 34 6.89 -0.01 -5.98
N PHE A 35 8.17 -0.31 -5.73
CA PHE A 35 8.87 -1.37 -6.45
C PHE A 35 8.21 -2.74 -6.24
N LEU A 36 7.97 -3.12 -4.98
CA LEU A 36 7.38 -4.42 -4.64
C LEU A 36 5.98 -4.57 -5.23
N THR A 37 5.13 -3.56 -5.07
CA THR A 37 3.75 -3.57 -5.60
C THR A 37 3.73 -3.61 -7.13
N THR A 38 4.67 -2.95 -7.81
CA THR A 38 4.83 -3.04 -9.26
C THR A 38 5.16 -4.47 -9.70
N VAL A 39 6.13 -5.12 -9.05
CA VAL A 39 6.49 -6.51 -9.37
C VAL A 39 5.34 -7.48 -9.10
N LEU A 40 4.67 -7.34 -7.95
CA LEU A 40 3.54 -8.19 -7.59
C LEU A 40 2.34 -8.01 -8.53
N SER A 41 2.00 -6.77 -8.89
CA SER A 41 0.90 -6.50 -9.83
C SER A 41 1.18 -7.04 -11.24
N LEU A 42 2.42 -6.98 -11.70
CA LEU A 42 2.83 -7.63 -12.96
C LEU A 42 2.66 -9.15 -12.89
N TYR A 43 3.09 -9.76 -11.79
CA TYR A 43 2.93 -11.21 -11.59
C TYR A 43 1.45 -11.61 -11.57
N LEU A 44 0.64 -10.94 -10.74
CA LEU A 44 -0.79 -11.21 -10.64
C LEU A 44 -1.48 -11.01 -12.00
N GLY A 45 -1.20 -9.90 -12.69
CA GLY A 45 -1.77 -9.64 -14.02
C GLY A 45 -1.41 -10.68 -15.09
N LEU A 46 -0.24 -11.32 -14.99
CA LEU A 46 0.09 -12.46 -15.84
C LEU A 46 -0.71 -13.71 -15.47
N VAL A 47 -0.85 -13.99 -14.17
CA VAL A 47 -1.65 -15.11 -13.67
C VAL A 47 -3.11 -14.95 -14.07
N ASP A 48 -3.70 -13.77 -13.88
CA ASP A 48 -5.09 -13.46 -14.25
C ASP A 48 -5.35 -13.71 -15.74
N LYS A 49 -4.42 -13.27 -16.61
CA LYS A 49 -4.52 -13.56 -18.06
C LYS A 49 -4.44 -15.05 -18.37
N GLY A 50 -3.63 -15.81 -17.62
CA GLY A 50 -3.56 -17.26 -17.73
C GLY A 50 -4.87 -17.93 -17.33
N PHE A 51 -5.47 -17.49 -16.23
CA PHE A 51 -6.78 -17.98 -15.77
C PHE A 51 -7.90 -17.64 -16.76
N ASP A 52 -7.93 -16.43 -17.31
CA ASP A 52 -8.91 -16.03 -18.33
C ASP A 52 -8.82 -16.92 -19.58
N PHE A 53 -7.61 -17.25 -20.02
CA PHE A 53 -7.41 -18.15 -21.15
C PHE A 53 -7.90 -19.57 -20.83
N GLY A 54 -7.53 -20.11 -19.67
CA GLY A 54 -7.96 -21.44 -19.24
C GLY A 54 -9.48 -21.54 -19.09
N MET A 55 -10.11 -20.51 -18.52
CA MET A 55 -11.56 -20.47 -18.34
C MET A 55 -12.31 -20.40 -19.66
N LYS A 56 -11.84 -19.62 -20.64
CA LYS A 56 -12.44 -19.60 -21.99
C LYS A 56 -12.41 -20.98 -22.64
N TYR A 57 -11.26 -21.67 -22.58
CA TYR A 57 -11.14 -23.01 -23.14
C TYR A 57 -12.09 -24.02 -22.46
N LEU A 58 -12.24 -23.94 -21.14
CA LEU A 58 -13.17 -24.79 -20.39
C LEU A 58 -14.63 -24.52 -20.77
N ILE A 59 -15.01 -23.25 -20.93
CA ILE A 59 -16.38 -22.87 -21.33
C ILE A 59 -16.68 -23.33 -22.76
N GLU A 60 -15.77 -23.11 -23.70
CA GLU A 60 -15.93 -23.57 -25.09
C GLU A 60 -16.06 -25.10 -25.16
N TRP A 61 -15.27 -25.84 -24.38
CA TRP A 61 -15.38 -27.30 -24.28
C TRP A 61 -16.70 -27.77 -23.67
N TRP A 62 -17.25 -27.02 -22.69
CA TRP A 62 -18.49 -27.38 -22.01
C TRP A 62 -19.75 -27.03 -22.81
N VAL A 63 -19.69 -26.00 -23.65
CA VAL A 63 -20.80 -25.54 -24.52
C VAL A 63 -20.87 -26.33 -25.85
N SER A 64 -19.79 -27.03 -26.22
CA SER A 64 -19.74 -27.98 -27.34
C SER A 64 -20.25 -29.37 -26.96
#